data_AF-Q8VUX7-F1
#
_entry.id   AF-Q8VUX7-F1
#
_cell.length_a   1.000
_cell.length_b   1.000
_cell.length_c   1.000
_cell.angle_alpha   90.00
_cell.angle_beta   90.00
_cell.angle_gamma   90.00
#
_symmetry.space_group_name_H-M   'P 1'
#
loop_
_entity.id
_entity.type
_entity.pdbx_description
1 polymer ?
#
loop_
_entity_poly.entity_id
_entity_poly.type
_entity_poly.pdbx_seq_one_letter_code
_entity_poly.pdbx_strand_id
1 'polypeptide(L)'
;MKVAFSATGFWRINNKGKELNGDLYLNEEEGGIVLYIRIPNKGRIMSYLEFPLEIPFITGSTINGAKMTIVNCSRISTTSRMGTEEVYGYSADFLFNGMNFNDKEDIKFSKMTVSIPNIIQWGDTSNYVRPELETNATSLIDLNIVEPIEIYSNKN
;
A
#
# COMPACT_ATOMS: atom_id res chain seq x y z
N MET A 1 -11.13 3.51 -3.52
CA MET A 1 -9.75 3.82 -3.92
C MET A 1 -9.58 3.48 -5.40
N LYS A 2 -9.10 4.42 -6.21
CA LYS A 2 -8.82 4.19 -7.64
C LYS A 2 -7.32 3.89 -7.74
N VAL A 3 -6.95 2.67 -8.09
CA VAL A 3 -5.55 2.26 -8.25
C VAL A 3 -5.19 2.20 -9.73
N ALA A 4 -4.03 2.73 -10.10
CA ALA A 4 -3.56 2.73 -11.49
C ALA A 4 -2.87 1.40 -11.79
N PHE A 5 -3.00 0.90 -13.02
CA PHE A 5 -2.25 -0.28 -13.45
C PHE A 5 -0.75 0.04 -13.43
N SER A 6 0.03 -0.80 -12.78
CA SER A 6 1.47 -0.59 -12.62
C SER A 6 2.29 -1.63 -13.36
N ALA A 7 2.04 -2.92 -13.15
CA ALA A 7 2.82 -3.97 -13.78
C ALA A 7 2.09 -5.32 -13.83
N THR A 8 2.37 -6.12 -14.86
CA THR A 8 2.06 -7.55 -14.88
C THR A 8 3.30 -8.34 -14.46
N GLY A 9 3.11 -9.44 -13.75
CA GLY A 9 4.20 -10.26 -13.23
C GLY A 9 3.80 -11.67 -12.83
N PHE A 10 4.80 -12.38 -12.31
CA PHE A 10 4.71 -13.70 -11.74
C PHE A 10 4.90 -13.60 -10.23
N TRP A 11 3.97 -14.19 -9.49
CA TRP A 11 3.84 -14.00 -8.05
C TRP A 11 3.81 -15.35 -7.32
N ARG A 12 4.40 -15.39 -6.13
CA ARG A 12 4.49 -16.58 -5.29
C ARG A 12 4.08 -16.23 -3.87
N ILE A 13 3.13 -16.99 -3.35
CA ILE A 13 2.52 -16.73 -2.05
C ILE A 13 3.35 -17.40 -0.95
N ASN A 14 3.78 -16.61 0.04
CA ASN A 14 4.66 -17.06 1.13
C ASN A 14 5.91 -17.80 0.61
N ASN A 15 6.39 -17.44 -0.58
CA ASN A 15 7.48 -18.11 -1.29
C ASN A 15 7.28 -19.63 -1.51
N LYS A 16 6.04 -20.13 -1.42
CA LYS A 16 5.68 -21.55 -1.57
C LYS A 16 4.88 -21.78 -2.85
N GLY A 17 4.98 -23.00 -3.38
CA GLY A 17 4.17 -23.43 -4.52
C GLY A 17 4.65 -22.88 -5.87
N LYS A 18 3.72 -22.83 -6.82
CA LYS A 18 3.99 -22.40 -8.21
C LYS A 18 3.87 -20.88 -8.33
N GLU A 19 4.58 -20.34 -9.32
CA GLU A 19 4.38 -18.96 -9.75
C GLU A 19 3.03 -18.80 -10.45
N LEU A 20 2.33 -17.74 -10.08
CA LEU A 20 1.01 -17.39 -10.56
C LEU A 20 1.08 -16.08 -11.32
N ASN A 21 0.37 -15.98 -12.44
CA ASN A 21 0.27 -14.73 -13.18
C ASN A 21 -0.57 -13.73 -12.39
N GLY A 22 -0.18 -12.46 -12.40
CA GLY A 22 -0.98 -11.43 -11.76
C GLY A 22 -0.59 -10.01 -12.13
N ASP A 23 -1.50 -9.10 -11.87
CA ASP A 23 -1.35 -7.67 -12.16
C ASP A 23 -1.31 -6.88 -10.86
N LEU A 24 -0.28 -6.06 -10.73
CA LEU A 24 -0.07 -5.11 -9.66
C LEU A 24 -0.60 -3.74 -10.08
N TYR A 25 -1.39 -3.15 -9.19
CA TYR A 25 -1.92 -1.80 -9.29
C TYR A 25 -1.45 -1.00 -8.08
N LEU A 26 -0.91 0.19 -8.34
CA LEU A 26 -0.39 1.11 -7.34
C LEU A 26 -1.09 2.46 -7.48
N ASN A 27 -1.34 3.09 -6.34
CA ASN A 27 -1.62 4.51 -6.25
C ASN A 27 -0.52 5.14 -5.39
N GLU A 28 0.44 5.80 -6.02
CA GLU A 28 1.57 6.41 -5.33
C GLU A 28 1.20 7.71 -4.60
N GLU A 29 0.12 8.38 -5.04
CA GLU A 29 -0.31 9.68 -4.49
C GLU A 29 -1.17 9.52 -3.23
N GLU A 30 -2.18 8.65 -3.29
CA GLU A 30 -3.14 8.42 -2.19
C GLU A 30 -2.75 7.20 -1.33
N GLY A 31 -1.72 6.48 -1.72
CA GLY A 31 -1.45 5.15 -1.22
C GLY A 31 -2.45 4.13 -1.77
N GLY A 32 -2.03 2.88 -1.87
CA GLY A 32 -2.88 1.80 -2.36
C GLY A 32 -2.09 0.79 -3.16
N ILE A 33 -2.00 -0.42 -2.65
CA ILE A 33 -1.31 -1.53 -3.29
C ILE A 33 -2.34 -2.63 -3.48
N VAL A 34 -2.62 -2.99 -4.73
CA VAL A 34 -3.55 -4.08 -5.04
C VAL A 34 -2.91 -5.05 -6.01
N LEU A 35 -2.90 -6.32 -5.66
CA LEU A 35 -2.44 -7.42 -6.51
C LEU A 35 -3.62 -8.31 -6.90
N TYR A 36 -3.84 -8.47 -8.20
CA TYR A 36 -4.79 -9.45 -8.73
C TYR A 36 -4.07 -10.67 -9.27
N ILE A 37 -4.24 -11.81 -8.61
CA ILE A 37 -3.65 -13.09 -9.00
C ILE A 37 -4.68 -13.89 -9.81
N ARG A 38 -4.26 -14.40 -10.96
CA ARG A 38 -5.09 -15.13 -11.92
C ARG A 38 -4.73 -16.61 -11.93
N ILE A 39 -5.74 -17.46 -11.81
CA ILE A 39 -5.57 -18.90 -11.71
C ILE A 39 -6.41 -19.58 -12.78
N PRO A 40 -5.81 -20.30 -13.74
CA PRO A 40 -6.57 -20.97 -14.78
C PRO A 40 -7.46 -22.06 -14.17
N ASN A 41 -8.74 -22.03 -14.55
CA ASN A 41 -9.75 -22.91 -13.99
C ASN A 41 -9.60 -24.30 -14.61
N LYS A 42 -9.14 -25.30 -13.84
CA LYS A 42 -8.89 -26.67 -14.32
C LYS A 42 -9.99 -27.67 -13.96
N GLY A 43 -11.13 -27.24 -13.40
CA GLY A 43 -12.20 -28.16 -13.01
C GLY A 43 -13.16 -27.60 -11.95
N ARG A 44 -13.63 -28.49 -11.05
CA ARG A 44 -14.64 -28.18 -10.00
C ARG A 44 -14.36 -26.86 -9.27
N ILE A 45 -15.45 -26.22 -8.83
CA ILE A 45 -15.61 -24.95 -8.09
C ILE A 45 -14.84 -24.96 -6.74
N MET A 46 -13.54 -25.21 -6.78
CA MET A 46 -12.72 -25.52 -5.61
C MET A 46 -11.70 -24.42 -5.33
N SER A 47 -11.50 -23.47 -6.25
CA SER A 47 -10.43 -22.48 -6.10
C SER A 47 -10.78 -21.39 -5.07
N TYR A 48 -12.06 -21.05 -4.83
CA TYR A 48 -12.48 -20.01 -3.85
C TYR A 48 -11.86 -20.16 -2.44
N LEU A 49 -11.65 -21.41 -2.01
CA LEU A 49 -11.08 -21.77 -0.69
C LEU A 49 -9.58 -22.05 -0.73
N GLU A 50 -8.94 -22.13 -1.90
CA GLU A 50 -7.51 -22.47 -1.99
C GLU A 50 -6.62 -21.36 -1.45
N PHE A 51 -7.06 -20.10 -1.55
CA PHE A 51 -6.25 -18.96 -1.17
C PHE A 51 -6.73 -18.31 0.13
N PRO A 52 -5.83 -18.12 1.11
CA PRO A 52 -6.19 -17.60 2.42
C PRO A 52 -6.64 -16.15 2.35
N LEU A 53 -7.46 -15.75 3.31
CA LEU A 53 -7.92 -14.36 3.46
C LEU A 53 -6.77 -13.41 3.77
N GLU A 54 -5.82 -13.86 4.58
CA GLU A 54 -4.64 -13.10 4.97
C GLU A 54 -3.38 -13.83 4.50
N ILE A 55 -2.47 -13.08 3.87
CA ILE A 55 -1.18 -13.57 3.41
C ILE A 55 -0.09 -12.65 3.99
N PRO A 56 0.84 -13.18 4.79
CA PRO A 56 1.91 -12.38 5.37
C PRO A 56 2.76 -11.65 4.33
N PHE A 57 3.15 -12.33 3.25
CA PHE A 57 3.88 -11.71 2.14
C PHE A 57 3.72 -12.47 0.84
N ILE A 58 3.85 -11.76 -0.27
CA ILE A 58 3.86 -12.30 -1.63
C ILE A 58 5.10 -11.75 -2.32
N THR A 59 5.94 -12.63 -2.84
CA THR A 59 7.10 -12.25 -3.65
C THR A 59 6.77 -12.41 -5.13
N GLY A 60 7.46 -11.67 -5.97
CA GLY A 60 7.27 -11.81 -7.41
C GLY A 60 8.34 -11.12 -8.23
N SER A 61 8.18 -11.26 -9.53
CA SER A 61 8.90 -10.49 -10.52
C SER A 61 7.93 -9.99 -11.57
N THR A 62 8.06 -8.73 -11.94
CA THR A 62 7.33 -8.21 -13.10
C THR A 62 7.91 -8.81 -14.38
N ILE A 63 7.17 -8.70 -15.49
CA ILE A 63 7.62 -9.18 -16.81
C ILE A 63 8.95 -8.55 -17.27
N ASN A 64 9.32 -7.38 -16.75
CA ASN A 64 10.60 -6.72 -17.05
C ASN A 64 11.76 -7.19 -16.16
N GLY A 65 11.50 -8.12 -15.22
CA GLY A 65 12.49 -8.68 -14.31
C GLY A 65 12.64 -7.96 -12.98
N ALA A 66 11.95 -6.84 -12.75
CA ALA A 66 11.98 -6.16 -11.45
C ALA A 66 11.40 -7.05 -10.35
N LYS A 67 12.18 -7.30 -9.30
CA LYS A 67 11.80 -8.10 -8.13
C LYS A 67 10.99 -7.26 -7.15
N MET A 68 9.95 -7.84 -6.57
CA MET A 68 9.03 -7.12 -5.69
C MET A 68 8.53 -8.03 -4.58
N THR A 69 8.41 -7.48 -3.36
CA THR A 69 7.71 -8.13 -2.25
C THR A 69 6.60 -7.23 -1.73
N ILE A 70 5.37 -7.73 -1.68
CA ILE A 70 4.27 -7.07 -0.97
C ILE A 70 4.01 -7.79 0.35
N VAL A 71 3.61 -7.04 1.39
CA VAL A 71 3.55 -7.51 2.78
C VAL A 71 2.24 -7.10 3.43
N ASN A 72 1.75 -7.94 4.35
CA ASN A 72 0.46 -7.84 5.03
C ASN A 72 -0.68 -7.71 4.03
N CYS A 73 -0.91 -8.80 3.29
CA CYS A 73 -1.89 -8.82 2.23
C CYS A 73 -3.24 -9.34 2.74
N SER A 74 -4.31 -8.58 2.54
CA SER A 74 -5.67 -8.97 2.90
C SER A 74 -6.52 -9.12 1.64
N ARG A 75 -7.33 -10.18 1.57
CA ARG A 75 -8.15 -10.48 0.39
C ARG A 75 -9.33 -9.52 0.32
N ILE A 76 -9.41 -8.76 -0.76
CA ILE A 76 -10.47 -7.77 -1.00
C ILE A 76 -11.50 -8.24 -2.02
N SER A 77 -11.16 -9.21 -2.87
CA SER A 77 -12.10 -9.71 -3.87
C SER A 77 -11.76 -11.12 -4.34
N THR A 78 -12.79 -11.83 -4.80
CA THR A 78 -12.65 -13.07 -5.55
C THR A 78 -13.68 -13.07 -6.65
N THR A 79 -13.22 -13.16 -7.90
CA THR A 79 -14.10 -13.18 -9.08
C THR A 79 -13.84 -14.46 -9.85
N SER A 80 -14.88 -15.29 -10.00
CA SER A 80 -14.81 -16.47 -10.86
C SER A 80 -15.30 -16.11 -12.25
N ARG A 81 -14.43 -16.26 -13.25
CA ARG A 81 -14.82 -16.19 -14.66
C ARG A 81 -15.15 -17.61 -15.11
N MET A 82 -16.44 -17.92 -15.12
CA MET A 82 -16.99 -19.25 -15.45
C MET A 82 -16.24 -19.88 -16.65
N GLY A 83 -15.61 -21.03 -16.43
CA GLY A 83 -14.92 -21.80 -17.47
C GLY A 83 -13.55 -21.30 -17.93
N THR A 84 -13.00 -20.23 -17.34
CA THR A 84 -11.69 -19.67 -17.76
C THR A 84 -10.70 -19.56 -16.62
N GLU A 85 -10.93 -18.67 -15.65
CA GLU A 85 -9.99 -18.41 -14.56
C GLU A 85 -10.70 -17.88 -13.30
N GLU A 86 -10.06 -18.05 -12.16
CA GLU A 86 -10.42 -17.38 -10.92
C GLU A 86 -9.41 -16.28 -10.62
N VAL A 87 -9.92 -15.12 -10.23
CA VAL A 87 -9.12 -13.92 -9.96
C VAL A 87 -9.26 -13.53 -8.50
N TYR A 88 -8.14 -13.51 -7.79
CA TYR A 88 -8.03 -13.16 -6.38
C TYR A 88 -7.39 -11.79 -6.24
N GLY A 89 -8.11 -10.83 -5.68
CA GLY A 89 -7.59 -9.50 -5.37
C GLY A 89 -7.14 -9.40 -3.93
N TYR A 90 -5.92 -8.94 -3.71
CA TYR A 90 -5.33 -8.66 -2.41
C TYR A 90 -4.93 -7.19 -2.31
N SER A 91 -5.33 -6.51 -1.25
CA SER A 91 -4.70 -5.25 -0.84
C SER A 91 -3.48 -5.55 0.03
N ALA A 92 -2.46 -4.70 0.01
CA ALA A 92 -1.29 -4.83 0.86
C ALA A 92 -0.94 -3.51 1.55
N ASP A 93 -0.33 -3.61 2.73
CA ASP A 93 0.12 -2.43 3.49
C ASP A 93 1.43 -1.86 2.93
N PHE A 94 2.34 -2.74 2.50
CA PHE A 94 3.70 -2.36 2.09
C PHE A 94 4.13 -3.04 0.81
N LEU A 95 4.92 -2.32 0.01
CA LEU A 95 5.61 -2.81 -1.17
C LEU A 95 7.10 -2.51 -1.06
N PHE A 96 7.92 -3.54 -1.22
CA PHE A 96 9.36 -3.46 -1.37
C PHE A 96 9.72 -3.67 -2.83
N ASN A 97 10.17 -2.61 -3.49
CA ASN A 97 10.65 -2.66 -4.86
C ASN A 97 12.15 -3.00 -4.90
N GLY A 98 12.55 -3.89 -5.80
CA GLY A 98 13.94 -4.31 -6.04
C GLY A 98 14.40 -5.53 -5.24
N MET A 99 13.57 -6.13 -4.40
CA MET A 99 13.98 -7.24 -3.54
C MET A 99 12.87 -8.28 -3.31
N ASN A 100 13.32 -9.55 -3.19
CA ASN A 100 12.50 -10.68 -2.76
C ASN A 100 13.06 -11.22 -1.44
N PHE A 101 12.18 -11.46 -0.48
CA PHE A 101 12.52 -12.09 0.79
C PHE A 101 12.22 -13.59 0.73
N ASN A 102 13.00 -14.39 1.45
CA ASN A 102 12.77 -15.83 1.49
C ASN A 102 11.71 -16.17 2.53
N ASP A 103 11.85 -15.59 3.72
CA ASP A 103 10.96 -15.76 4.86
C ASP A 103 10.46 -14.41 5.40
N LYS A 104 9.34 -14.44 6.14
CA LYS A 104 8.76 -13.22 6.73
C LYS A 104 9.73 -12.59 7.72
N GLU A 105 10.48 -13.42 8.43
CA GLU A 105 11.45 -13.06 9.45
C GLU A 105 12.68 -12.33 8.87
N ASP A 106 12.86 -12.37 7.54
CA ASP A 106 13.92 -11.62 6.84
C ASP A 106 13.54 -10.16 6.61
N ILE A 107 12.26 -9.81 6.74
CA ILE A 107 11.75 -8.45 6.57
C ILE A 107 12.01 -7.66 7.84
N LYS A 108 13.28 -7.28 8.04
CA LYS A 108 13.77 -6.52 9.20
C LYS A 108 14.54 -5.29 8.76
N PHE A 109 14.29 -4.18 9.45
CA PHE A 109 15.00 -2.92 9.25
C PHE A 109 15.89 -2.66 10.46
N SER A 110 17.19 -2.50 10.22
CA SER A 110 18.13 -2.07 11.27
C SER A 110 17.94 -0.59 11.63
N LYS A 111 17.48 0.21 10.66
CA LYS A 111 17.17 1.64 10.81
C LYS A 111 16.14 2.04 9.76
N MET A 112 15.19 2.88 10.15
CA MET A 112 14.20 3.50 9.26
C MET A 112 14.26 5.01 9.42
N THR A 113 14.12 5.76 8.32
CA THR A 113 13.95 7.22 8.34
C THR A 113 12.69 7.53 7.56
N VAL A 114 11.75 8.19 8.22
CA VAL A 114 10.44 8.55 7.65
C VAL A 114 10.42 10.05 7.45
N SER A 115 10.00 10.49 6.28
CA SER A 115 9.72 11.90 5.99
C SER A 115 8.23 12.05 5.76
N ILE A 116 7.58 12.90 6.54
CA ILE A 116 6.18 13.29 6.35
C ILE A 116 6.21 14.71 5.81
N PRO A 117 6.10 14.90 4.48
CA PRO A 117 6.10 16.24 3.90
C PRO A 117 4.84 17.00 4.33
N ASN A 118 4.93 18.33 4.35
CA ASN A 118 3.79 19.22 4.61
C ASN A 118 3.06 18.99 5.96
N ILE A 119 3.73 18.41 6.96
CA ILE A 119 3.13 18.13 8.27
C ILE A 119 2.52 19.38 8.95
N ILE A 120 3.08 20.55 8.69
CA ILE A 120 2.56 21.84 9.19
C ILE A 120 1.18 22.15 8.58
N GLN A 121 1.03 21.94 7.27
CA GLN A 121 -0.24 22.14 6.57
C GLN A 121 -1.29 21.13 7.01
N TRP A 122 -0.88 19.89 7.29
CA TRP A 122 -1.76 18.82 7.73
C TRP A 122 -2.22 19.02 9.18
N GLY A 123 -1.35 19.57 10.02
CA GLY A 123 -1.66 19.78 11.42
C GLY A 123 -2.54 21.00 11.69
N ASP A 124 -2.83 21.85 10.69
CA ASP A 124 -3.43 23.19 10.90
C ASP A 124 -2.76 23.95 12.07
N THR A 125 -1.48 23.65 12.28
CA THR A 125 -0.68 24.06 13.45
C THR A 125 0.03 25.39 13.22
N SER A 126 -0.02 25.89 12.00
CA SER A 126 0.57 27.17 11.68
C SER A 126 -0.38 28.27 12.11
N ASN A 127 -0.15 28.82 13.30
CA ASN A 127 -0.73 30.10 13.66
C ASN A 127 -0.22 31.25 12.78
N TYR A 128 0.86 31.05 12.03
CA TYR A 128 1.36 32.06 11.11
C TYR A 128 0.39 32.26 9.94
N VAL A 129 -0.13 33.48 9.82
CA VAL A 129 -0.95 33.92 8.70
C VAL A 129 -0.31 35.12 8.01
N ARG A 130 -0.60 35.27 6.73
CA ARG A 130 -0.21 36.46 5.98
C ARG A 130 -1.11 37.63 6.43
N PRO A 131 -0.56 38.73 6.95
CA PRO A 131 -1.35 39.88 7.36
C PRO A 131 -2.10 40.49 6.17
N GLU A 132 -3.33 40.93 6.41
CA GLU A 132 -4.03 41.80 5.48
C GLU A 132 -3.35 43.18 5.51
N LEU A 133 -2.66 43.52 4.42
CA LEU A 133 -1.86 44.74 4.31
C LEU A 133 -2.69 46.02 4.46
N GLU A 134 -4.02 45.94 4.31
CA GLU A 134 -4.93 47.07 4.48
C GLU A 134 -5.21 47.40 5.95
N THR A 135 -5.01 46.46 6.88
CA THR A 135 -5.31 46.63 8.32
C THR A 135 -4.08 46.76 9.21
N ASN A 136 -2.93 46.16 8.87
CA ASN A 136 -1.68 46.26 9.64
C ASN A 136 -0.44 46.36 8.74
N ALA A 137 -0.16 47.56 8.23
CA ALA A 137 0.94 47.84 7.29
C ALA A 137 2.38 47.56 7.83
N THR A 138 2.53 47.28 9.12
CA THR A 138 3.84 47.06 9.78
C THR A 138 4.14 45.60 10.10
N SER A 139 3.17 44.69 9.94
CA SER A 139 3.38 43.27 10.20
C SER A 139 3.71 42.54 8.91
N LEU A 140 4.77 41.72 8.91
CA LEU A 140 5.09 40.82 7.80
C LEU A 140 4.50 39.41 8.01
N ILE A 141 4.16 39.08 9.26
CA ILE A 141 3.65 37.78 9.69
C ILE A 141 2.74 38.01 10.91
N ASP A 142 1.47 37.64 10.80
CA ASP A 142 0.50 37.69 11.90
C ASP A 142 0.32 36.30 12.53
N LEU A 143 -0.17 36.28 13.77
CA LEU A 143 -0.45 35.05 14.51
C LEU A 143 -1.95 34.93 14.79
N ASN A 144 -2.59 33.89 14.27
CA ASN A 144 -3.92 33.48 14.70
C ASN A 144 -3.83 32.78 16.06
N ILE A 145 -4.77 33.09 16.95
CA ILE A 145 -4.92 32.32 18.19
C ILE A 145 -5.56 30.99 17.80
N VAL A 146 -4.80 29.90 17.93
CA VAL A 146 -5.28 28.52 17.71
C VAL A 146 -5.27 27.79 19.04
N GLU A 147 -6.29 26.96 19.25
CA GLU A 147 -6.34 26.07 20.40
C GLU A 147 -5.17 25.07 20.34
N PRO A 148 -4.55 24.71 21.48
CA PRO A 148 -3.47 23.72 21.51
C PRO A 148 -3.95 22.37 20.96
N ILE A 149 -3.14 21.73 20.11
CA ILE A 149 -3.41 20.36 19.69
C ILE A 149 -3.21 19.41 20.86
N GLU A 150 -4.28 18.73 21.26
CA GLU A 150 -4.22 17.63 22.22
C GLU A 150 -3.63 16.39 21.55
N ILE A 151 -2.36 16.10 21.85
CA ILE A 151 -1.72 14.85 21.43
C ILE A 151 -2.11 13.77 22.44
N TYR A 152 -3.06 12.92 22.07
CA TYR A 152 -3.40 11.74 22.87
C TYR A 152 -2.31 10.68 22.69
N SER A 153 -1.61 10.36 23.77
CA SER A 153 -0.85 9.12 23.82
C SER A 153 -1.81 7.97 24.13
N ASN A 154 -1.79 6.92 23.31
CA ASN A 154 -2.35 5.65 23.72
C ASN A 154 -1.49 5.16 24.89
N LYS A 155 -1.97 5.36 26.12
CA LYS A 155 -1.44 4.68 27.29
C LYS A 155 -1.76 3.20 27.14
N ASN A 156 -0.73 2.40 26.92
CA ASN A 156 -0.77 0.95 27.13
C ASN A 156 -0.98 0.66 28.62
#